data_AF-A0A249SYF5-F1
#
_entry.id   AF-A0A249SYF5-F1
#
_cell.length_a   1.000
_cell.length_b   1.000
_cell.length_c   1.000
_cell.angle_alpha   90.00
_cell.angle_beta   90.00
_cell.angle_gamma   90.00
#
_symmetry.space_group_name_H-M   'P 1'
#
loop_
_entity.id
_entity.type
_entity.pdbx_description
1 polymer ?
#
loop_
_entity_poly.entity_id
_entity_poly.type
_entity_poly.pdbx_seq_one_letter_code
_entity_poly.pdbx_strand_id
1 'polypeptide(L)' 'MRKLKLQVQLSVDGFVSTGPGDEQQWITWAWEEIRPQVLELLDSSDTILIGRKLAIDYIPY' A
#
# COMPACT_ATOMS: atom_id res chain seq x y z
N MET A 1 -1.61 -0.92 -23.88
CA MET A 1 -2.46 0.12 -23.25
C MET A 1 -2.05 0.24 -21.78
N ARG A 2 -1.93 1.46 -21.25
CA ARG A 2 -1.63 1.66 -19.82
C ARG A 2 -2.84 1.22 -18.98
N LYS A 3 -2.59 0.60 -17.82
CA LYS A 3 -3.63 0.13 -16.90
C LYS A 3 -3.53 0.90 -15.59
N LEU A 4 -4.67 1.26 -14.99
CA LEU A 4 -4.74 1.67 -13.59
C LEU A 4 -4.74 0.42 -12.72
N LYS A 5 -3.78 0.33 -11.79
CA LYS A 5 -3.59 -0.79 -10.88
C LYS A 5 -3.81 -0.29 -9.45
N LEU A 6 -4.56 -1.04 -8.65
CA LEU A 6 -4.75 -0.77 -7.23
C LEU A 6 -4.03 -1.83 -6.41
N GLN A 7 -3.13 -1.39 -5.52
CA GLN A 7 -2.51 -2.22 -4.50
C GLN A 7 -2.91 -1.68 -3.13
N VAL A 8 -3.51 -2.53 -2.30
CA VAL A 8 -3.98 -2.17 -0.97
C VAL A 8 -4.01 -3.39 -0.07
N GLN A 9 -3.61 -3.21 1.20
CA GLN A 9 -3.87 -4.17 2.25
C GLN A 9 -5.13 -3.73 3.00
N LEU A 10 -6.05 -4.66 3.22
CA LEU A 10 -7.32 -4.42 3.90
C LEU A 10 -7.61 -5.54 4.90
N SER A 11 -8.39 -5.22 5.92
CA SER A 11 -8.99 -6.20 6.81
C SER A 11 -10.06 -7.05 6.09
N VAL A 12 -10.44 -8.17 6.71
CA VAL A 12 -11.47 -9.08 6.16
C VAL A 12 -12.83 -8.40 6.03
N ASP A 13 -13.12 -7.41 6.88
CA ASP A 13 -14.34 -6.60 6.87
C ASP A 13 -14.21 -5.31 6.04
N GLY A 14 -13.12 -5.12 5.30
CA GLY A 14 -13.02 -4.10 4.24
C GLY A 14 -12.44 -2.75 4.65
N PHE A 15 -11.74 -2.68 5.79
CA PHE A 15 -11.11 -1.45 6.28
C PHE A 15 -9.61 -1.43 6.00
N VAL A 16 -9.09 -0.24 5.69
CA VAL A 16 -7.66 0.00 5.43
C VAL A 16 -7.00 0.79 6.56
N SER A 17 -7.75 1.12 7.60
CA SER A 17 -7.25 1.83 8.76
C SER A 17 -8.19 1.72 9.96
N THR A 18 -7.62 1.75 11.17
CA THR A 18 -8.37 1.85 12.44
C THR A 18 -8.83 3.28 12.77
N GLY A 19 -8.42 4.29 11.99
CA GLY A 19 -8.85 5.68 12.16
C GLY A 19 -7.70 6.70 12.11
N PRO A 20 -7.94 7.94 12.56
CA PRO A 20 -6.88 8.95 12.65
C PRO A 20 -5.74 8.49 13.56
N GLY A 21 -4.49 8.59 13.08
CA GLY A 21 -3.31 8.19 13.85
C GLY A 21 -3.06 6.68 13.88
N ASP A 22 -3.59 5.94 12.91
CA ASP A 22 -3.35 4.50 12.79
C ASP A 22 -1.89 4.17 12.51
N GLU A 23 -1.23 3.58 13.49
CA GLU A 23 0.15 3.06 13.40
C GLU A 23 0.22 1.72 12.66
N GLN A 24 -0.90 1.24 12.11
CA GLN A 24 -1.01 0.01 11.33
C GLN A 24 -0.64 -1.25 12.14
N GLN A 25 -0.81 -1.23 13.48
CA GLN A 25 -0.53 -2.38 14.35
C GLN A 25 -1.41 -3.61 14.06
N TRP A 26 -2.55 -3.40 13.40
CA TRP A 26 -3.47 -4.46 12.97
C TRP A 26 -2.98 -5.22 11.73
N ILE A 27 -1.99 -4.69 11.02
CA ILE A 27 -1.42 -5.32 9.82
C ILE A 27 -0.51 -6.48 10.21
N THR A 28 -0.82 -7.68 9.72
CA THR A 28 0.10 -8.81 9.77
C THR A 28 1.19 -8.62 8.73
N TRP A 29 2.45 -8.52 9.18
CA TRP A 29 3.61 -8.34 8.33
C TRP A 29 4.10 -9.68 7.76
N ALA A 30 3.33 -10.25 6.82
CA ALA A 30 3.74 -11.43 6.04
C ALA A 30 4.65 -11.03 4.85
N TRP A 31 5.60 -10.13 5.09
CA TRP A 31 6.37 -9.47 4.02
C TRP A 31 7.06 -10.47 3.10
N GLU A 32 7.72 -11.49 3.63
CA GLU A 32 8.41 -12.49 2.82
C GLU A 32 7.48 -13.25 1.86
N GLU A 33 6.21 -13.43 2.23
CA GLU A 33 5.22 -14.14 1.42
C GLU A 33 4.61 -13.27 0.31
N ILE A 34 4.40 -11.98 0.58
CA ILE A 34 3.72 -11.05 -0.33
C ILE A 34 4.67 -10.20 -1.17
N ARG A 35 5.96 -10.14 -0.78
CA ARG A 35 6.97 -9.30 -1.42
C ARG A 35 7.06 -9.52 -2.94
N PRO A 36 7.07 -10.76 -3.47
CA PRO A 36 7.15 -10.96 -4.91
C PRO A 36 6.01 -10.29 -5.67
N GLN A 37 4.78 -10.40 -5.19
CA GLN A 37 3.58 -9.83 -5.82
C GLN A 37 3.57 -8.30 -5.72
N VAL A 38 4.02 -7.77 -4.58
CA VAL A 38 4.18 -6.32 -4.38
C VAL A 38 5.21 -5.74 -5.35
N LEU A 39 6.37 -6.38 -5.48
CA LEU A 39 7.44 -5.90 -6.35
C LEU A 39 7.08 -6.06 -7.83
N GLU A 40 6.42 -7.16 -8.23
CA GLU A 40 5.98 -7.35 -9.62
C GLU A 40 5.00 -6.24 -10.07
N LEU A 41 4.10 -5.81 -9.18
CA LEU A 41 3.18 -4.73 -9.51
C LEU A 41 3.90 -3.38 -9.60
N LEU A 42 4.87 -3.13 -8.71
CA LEU A 42 5.71 -1.94 -8.72
C LEU A 42 6.57 -1.88 -9.99
N ASP A 43 7.29 -2.96 -10.32
CA ASP A 43 8.19 -3.06 -11.48
C ASP A 43 7.43 -2.89 -12.82
N SER A 44 6.16 -3.29 -12.83
CA SER A 44 5.29 -3.13 -14.00
C SER A 44 4.53 -1.79 -14.02
N SER A 45 4.89 -0.84 -13.15
CA SER A 45 4.28 0.48 -13.02
C SER A 45 5.33 1.58 -13.16
N ASP A 46 5.05 2.60 -13.95
CA ASP A 46 5.96 3.73 -14.19
C ASP A 46 5.55 5.00 -13.40
N THR A 47 4.39 4.96 -12.74
CA THR A 47 3.79 6.09 -12.02
C THR A 47 3.07 5.58 -10.79
N ILE A 48 3.36 6.17 -9.61
CA ILE A 48 2.62 5.91 -8.38
C ILE A 48 1.74 7.14 -8.08
N LEU A 49 0.44 6.91 -7.87
CA LEU A 49 -0.52 7.94 -7.45
C LEU A 49 -0.93 7.67 -5.99
N ILE A 50 -0.60 8.57 -5.07
CA ILE A 50 -0.91 8.43 -3.64
C ILE A 50 -1.54 9.70 -3.09
N GLY A 51 -2.37 9.56 -2.05
CA GLY A 51 -2.98 10.69 -1.36
C GLY A 51 -1.99 11.39 -0.42
N ARG A 52 -2.17 12.71 -0.23
CA ARG A 52 -1.31 13.57 0.63
C ARG A 52 -1.01 12.98 2.01
N LYS A 53 -2.00 12.36 2.67
CA LYS A 53 -1.82 11.82 4.03
C LYS A 53 -0.90 10.59 4.07
N LEU A 54 -0.93 9.76 3.03
CA LEU A 54 -0.06 8.58 2.92
C LEU A 54 1.35 8.97 2.46
N ALA A 55 1.46 10.00 1.62
CA ALA A 55 2.74 10.43 1.05
C ALA A 55 3.83 10.80 2.06
N ILE A 56 3.42 11.24 3.25
CA ILE A 56 4.33 11.70 4.32
C ILE A 56 5.31 10.59 4.73
N ASP A 57 4.90 9.33 4.67
CA ASP A 57 5.72 8.18 5.08
C ASP A 57 6.65 7.67 3.98
N TYR A 58 6.47 8.12 2.72
CA TYR A 58 7.17 7.60 1.55
C TYR A 58 8.07 8.60 0.84
N ILE A 59 7.79 9.91 0.98
CA ILE A 59 8.52 10.97 0.27
C ILE A 59 9.28 11.79 1.32
N PRO A 60 10.60 11.57 1.48
CA PRO A 60 11.42 12.38 2.37
C PRO A 60 11.46 13.85 1.88
N TYR A 61 11.50 14.78 2.84
CA TYR A 61 11.59 16.22 2.62
C TYR A 61 13.04 16.68 2.42
#